data_AF-R6BM17-F1
#
_entry.id   AF-R6BM17-F1
#
_cell.length_a   1.000
_cell.length_b   1.000
_cell.length_c   1.000
_cell.angle_alpha   90.00
_cell.angle_beta   90.00
_cell.angle_gamma   90.00
#
_symmetry.space_group_name_H-M   'P 1'
#
loop_
_entity.id
_entity.type
_entity.pdbx_description
1 polymer ?
#
loop_
_entity_poly.entity_id
_entity_poly.type
_entity_poly.pdbx_seq_one_letter_code
_entity_poly.pdbx_strand_id
1 'polypeptide(L)'
;MSVCIHHTSSPVISQEEKQLLKEISGANRYPVCRFELRSSREDELISTALDAVHLERQDEEMEPVKARARLLKSLEEKGLLVLYYDLKSYVKKDYQPYHDSDLFHLLEQLVAEGSQREGYLFDYAFVKKGMAVLTCKGKYAIR
;
A
#
# COMPACT_ATOMS: atom_id res chain seq x y z
N MET A 1 8.57 -39.90 -11.64
CA MET A 1 9.65 -38.94 -11.29
C MET A 1 9.26 -38.26 -9.99
N SER A 2 9.97 -38.55 -8.90
CA SER A 2 9.67 -37.99 -7.57
C SER A 2 10.59 -36.80 -7.34
N VAL A 3 10.03 -35.58 -7.28
CA VAL A 3 10.78 -34.38 -6.96
C VAL A 3 10.85 -34.27 -5.44
N CYS A 4 12.01 -34.57 -4.86
CA CYS A 4 12.27 -34.36 -3.44
C CYS A 4 12.60 -32.89 -3.22
N ILE A 5 11.65 -32.12 -2.68
CA ILE A 5 11.88 -30.73 -2.29
C ILE A 5 12.68 -30.74 -0.99
N HIS A 6 13.98 -30.47 -1.09
CA HIS A 6 14.87 -30.62 0.05
C HIS A 6 14.84 -29.48 1.06
N HIS A 7 14.28 -28.31 0.77
CA HIS A 7 14.07 -27.23 1.75
C HIS A 7 12.98 -26.26 1.24
N THR A 8 11.77 -26.34 1.79
CA THR A 8 10.84 -25.20 1.83
C THR A 8 10.63 -24.86 3.30
N SER A 9 11.62 -24.22 3.92
CA SER A 9 11.39 -23.62 5.23
C SER A 9 10.35 -22.52 5.03
N SER A 10 9.17 -22.69 5.63
CA SER A 10 8.18 -21.62 5.72
C SER A 10 8.87 -20.39 6.31
N PRO A 11 8.68 -19.20 5.73
CA PRO A 11 9.29 -17.99 6.25
C PRO A 11 8.85 -17.79 7.69
N VAL A 12 9.73 -17.22 8.53
CA VAL A 12 9.36 -16.85 9.89
C VAL A 12 8.41 -15.66 9.80
N ILE A 13 7.22 -15.82 10.36
CA ILE A 13 6.14 -14.82 10.33
C ILE A 13 5.81 -14.45 11.77
N SER A 14 5.72 -13.16 12.08
CA SER A 14 5.31 -12.67 13.39
C SER A 14 3.81 -12.88 13.63
N GLN A 15 3.34 -12.75 14.87
CA GLN A 15 1.91 -12.82 15.16
C GLN A 15 1.12 -11.71 14.44
N GLU A 16 1.67 -10.50 14.38
CA GLU A 16 1.05 -9.36 13.70
C GLU A 16 0.94 -9.59 12.18
N GLU A 17 2.00 -10.10 11.56
CA GLU A 17 1.99 -10.45 10.14
C GLU A 17 1.00 -11.58 9.84
N LYS A 18 0.91 -12.59 10.71
CA LYS A 18 -0.07 -13.68 10.56
C LYS A 18 -1.50 -13.17 10.70
N GLN A 19 -1.73 -12.22 11.60
CA GLN A 19 -3.04 -11.59 11.77
C GLN A 19 -3.42 -10.77 10.53
N LEU A 20 -2.51 -9.98 9.99
CA LEU A 20 -2.72 -9.22 8.77
C LEU A 20 -2.99 -10.13 7.55
N LEU A 21 -2.28 -11.26 7.42
CA LEU A 21 -2.57 -12.24 6.37
C LEU A 21 -3.99 -12.81 6.47
N LYS A 22 -4.47 -13.09 7.70
CA LYS A 22 -5.85 -13.56 7.92
C LYS A 22 -6.87 -12.50 7.55
N GLU A 23 -6.61 -11.24 7.92
CA GLU A 23 -7.45 -10.10 7.55
C GLU A 23 -7.57 -9.95 6.04
N ILE A 24 -6.44 -9.95 5.32
CA ILE A 24 -6.42 -9.89 3.84
C ILE A 24 -7.15 -11.10 3.24
N SER A 25 -6.98 -12.30 3.80
CA SER A 25 -7.67 -13.51 3.32
C SER A 25 -9.18 -13.50 3.56
N GLY A 26 -9.63 -12.82 4.62
CA GLY A 26 -11.05 -12.68 4.94
C GLY A 26 -11.74 -11.57 4.13
N ALA A 27 -10.96 -10.60 3.63
CA ALA A 27 -11.47 -9.52 2.81
C ALA A 27 -11.73 -9.98 1.37
N ASN A 28 -12.85 -9.54 0.78
CA ASN A 28 -13.09 -9.73 -0.66
C ASN A 28 -12.08 -8.94 -1.51
N ARG A 29 -11.70 -7.74 -1.04
CA ARG A 29 -10.69 -6.86 -1.63
C ARG A 29 -9.96 -6.16 -0.49
N TYR A 30 -8.65 -6.04 -0.61
CA TYR A 30 -7.80 -5.34 0.34
C TYR A 30 -7.11 -4.15 -0.34
N PRO A 31 -7.80 -2.99 -0.44
CA PRO A 31 -7.28 -1.84 -1.15
C PRO A 31 -6.01 -1.33 -0.45
N VAL A 32 -5.00 -0.98 -1.21
CA VAL A 32 -3.82 -0.27 -0.73
C VAL A 32 -3.53 0.90 -1.67
N CYS A 33 -2.83 1.92 -1.21
CA CYS A 33 -2.48 3.09 -2.01
C CYS A 33 -1.01 3.48 -1.85
N ARG A 34 -0.52 4.27 -2.79
CA ARG A 34 0.59 5.19 -2.56
C ARG A 34 0.05 6.60 -2.60
N PHE A 35 0.50 7.40 -1.66
CA PHE A 35 0.34 8.84 -1.72
C PHE A 35 1.58 9.40 -2.41
N GLU A 36 1.36 9.94 -3.60
CA GLU A 36 2.39 10.40 -4.51
C GLU A 36 2.28 11.91 -4.70
N LEU A 37 3.43 12.53 -4.87
CA LEU A 37 3.62 13.87 -5.40
C LEU A 37 3.90 13.72 -6.89
N ARG A 38 3.19 14.48 -7.72
CA ARG A 38 3.34 14.43 -9.18
C ARG A 38 3.44 15.84 -9.75
N SER A 39 3.94 15.92 -10.98
CA SER A 39 4.01 17.15 -11.75
C SER A 39 3.05 17.11 -12.92
N SER A 40 2.30 18.19 -13.15
CA SER A 40 1.50 18.34 -14.37
C SER A 40 2.35 18.64 -15.62
N ARG A 41 3.63 18.97 -15.42
CA ARG A 41 4.58 19.35 -16.47
C ARG A 41 5.40 18.17 -16.99
N GLU A 42 5.56 17.13 -16.18
CA GLU A 42 6.38 15.96 -16.49
C GLU A 42 5.76 14.70 -15.86
N ASP A 43 5.20 13.84 -16.72
CA ASP A 43 4.45 12.64 -16.29
C ASP A 43 5.33 11.62 -15.55
N GLU A 44 6.63 11.57 -15.86
CA GLU A 44 7.59 10.66 -15.23
C GLU A 44 8.03 11.15 -13.85
N LEU A 45 7.76 12.41 -13.51
CA LEU A 45 8.17 12.99 -12.23
C LEU A 45 7.19 12.62 -11.13
N ILE A 46 7.51 11.51 -10.46
CA ILE A 46 6.71 10.92 -9.38
C ILE A 46 7.59 10.74 -8.14
N SER A 47 7.13 11.25 -7.00
CA SER A 47 7.75 10.98 -5.69
C SER A 47 6.72 10.37 -4.75
N THR A 48 7.04 9.22 -4.16
CA THR A 48 6.14 8.58 -3.19
C THR A 48 6.37 9.16 -1.78
N ALA A 49 5.38 9.88 -1.26
CA ALA A 49 5.41 10.44 0.10
C ALA A 49 5.04 9.39 1.16
N LEU A 50 4.05 8.54 0.85
CA LEU A 50 3.65 7.42 1.71
C LEU A 50 3.33 6.19 0.85
N ASP A 51 3.89 5.04 1.22
CA ASP A 51 3.80 3.80 0.45
C ASP A 51 3.06 2.70 1.24
N ALA A 52 2.48 1.72 0.55
CA ALA A 52 1.70 0.63 1.13
C ALA A 52 0.61 1.09 2.12
N VAL A 53 -0.07 2.20 1.81
CA VAL A 53 -1.11 2.80 2.65
C VAL A 53 -2.35 1.93 2.61
N HIS A 54 -2.78 1.42 3.77
CA HIS A 54 -4.11 0.86 3.97
C HIS A 54 -4.79 1.61 5.10
N LEU A 55 -5.99 2.12 4.85
CA LEU A 55 -6.83 2.81 5.83
C LEU A 55 -8.05 1.96 6.18
N GLU A 56 -8.29 1.78 7.46
CA GLU A 56 -9.53 1.28 8.05
C GLU A 56 -10.52 2.43 8.28
N ARG A 57 -10.02 3.63 8.62
CA ARG A 57 -10.81 4.86 8.83
C ARG A 57 -10.13 6.08 8.20
N GLN A 58 -10.94 7.07 7.82
CA GLN A 58 -10.45 8.30 7.17
C GLN A 58 -9.69 9.24 8.13
N ASP A 59 -9.98 9.16 9.43
CA ASP A 59 -9.38 9.94 10.51
C ASP A 59 -8.19 9.21 11.18
N GLU A 60 -7.62 8.19 10.51
CA GLU A 60 -6.46 7.48 11.04
C GLU A 60 -5.21 8.36 11.07
N GLU A 61 -4.52 8.33 12.22
CA GLU A 61 -3.23 8.98 12.39
C GLU A 61 -2.12 8.26 11.60
N MET A 62 -1.02 8.99 11.35
CA MET A 62 0.05 8.51 10.46
C MET A 62 0.82 7.29 11.00
N GLU A 63 1.05 7.20 12.31
CA GLU A 63 1.91 6.14 12.87
C GLU A 63 1.29 4.73 12.77
N PRO A 64 0.01 4.50 13.12
CA PRO A 64 -0.66 3.23 12.86
C PRO A 64 -0.62 2.82 11.38
N VAL A 65 -0.85 3.77 10.48
CA VAL A 65 -0.81 3.54 9.03
C VAL A 65 0.59 3.11 8.59
N LYS A 66 1.65 3.77 9.09
CA LYS A 66 3.04 3.39 8.83
C LYS A 66 3.38 2.02 9.41
N ALA A 67 2.89 1.68 10.60
CA ALA A 67 3.09 0.36 11.19
C ALA A 67 2.47 -0.74 10.31
N ARG A 68 1.23 -0.54 9.85
CA ARG A 68 0.55 -1.47 8.92
C ARG A 68 1.29 -1.58 7.58
N ALA A 69 1.75 -0.45 7.03
CA ALA A 69 2.56 -0.43 5.80
C ALA A 69 3.86 -1.23 5.92
N ARG A 70 4.55 -1.15 7.07
CA ARG A 70 5.77 -1.96 7.33
C ARG A 70 5.45 -3.47 7.34
N LEU A 71 4.32 -3.87 7.93
CA LEU A 71 3.88 -5.27 7.91
C LEU A 71 3.56 -5.74 6.49
N LEU A 72 2.83 -4.94 5.71
CA LEU A 72 2.52 -5.24 4.30
C LEU A 72 3.80 -5.44 3.47
N LYS A 73 4.78 -4.55 3.62
CA LYS A 73 6.07 -4.66 2.92
C LYS A 73 6.88 -5.87 3.35
N SER A 74 6.96 -6.15 4.65
CA SER A 74 7.64 -7.35 5.16
C SER A 74 6.99 -8.64 4.62
N LEU A 75 5.66 -8.68 4.54
CA LEU A 75 4.94 -9.81 3.93
C LEU A 75 5.21 -9.94 2.43
N GLU A 76 5.31 -8.82 1.70
CA GLU A 76 5.69 -8.78 0.28
C GLU A 76 7.12 -9.30 0.08
N GLU A 77 8.08 -8.82 0.87
CA GLU A 77 9.48 -9.28 0.85
C GLU A 77 9.61 -10.80 1.11
N LYS A 78 8.74 -11.33 1.98
CA LYS A 78 8.66 -12.78 2.26
C LYS A 78 7.97 -13.59 1.15
N GLY A 79 7.44 -12.92 0.12
CA GLY A 79 6.71 -13.49 -1.00
C GLY A 79 5.33 -14.04 -0.62
N LEU A 80 4.73 -13.52 0.45
CA LEU A 80 3.44 -13.97 0.99
C LEU A 80 2.27 -13.20 0.39
N LEU A 81 2.51 -11.96 -0.01
CA LEU A 81 1.56 -11.16 -0.80
C LEU A 81 2.29 -10.40 -1.89
N VAL A 82 1.52 -9.77 -2.77
CA VAL A 82 2.00 -8.78 -3.74
C VAL A 82 1.16 -7.51 -3.56
N LEU A 83 1.82 -6.36 -3.49
CA LEU A 83 1.20 -5.04 -3.54
C LEU A 83 1.13 -4.58 -5.00
N TYR A 84 -0.02 -4.80 -5.62
CA TYR A 84 -0.19 -4.57 -7.05
C TYR A 84 -0.82 -3.21 -7.32
N TYR A 85 -0.06 -2.30 -7.94
CA TYR A 85 -0.47 -0.90 -8.19
C TYR A 85 -0.89 -0.61 -9.65
N ASP A 86 -0.79 -1.58 -10.56
CA ASP A 86 -1.13 -1.39 -11.98
C ASP A 86 -2.54 -1.91 -12.30
N LEU A 87 -3.50 -1.44 -11.50
CA LEU A 87 -4.91 -1.81 -11.63
C LEU A 87 -5.50 -1.28 -12.94
N LYS A 88 -6.03 -2.20 -13.76
CA LYS A 88 -6.80 -1.84 -14.97
C LYS A 88 -8.23 -1.40 -14.64
N SER A 89 -8.79 -1.92 -13.55
CA SER A 89 -10.12 -1.59 -13.05
C SER A 89 -10.13 -1.66 -11.53
N TYR A 90 -10.99 -0.84 -10.91
CA TYR A 90 -11.10 -0.76 -9.47
C TYR A 90 -12.51 -0.28 -9.06
N VAL A 91 -12.90 -0.55 -7.82
CA VAL A 91 -14.17 -0.08 -7.26
C VAL A 91 -13.96 1.27 -6.60
N LYS A 92 -14.61 2.33 -7.10
CA LYS A 92 -14.44 3.71 -6.61
C LYS A 92 -14.59 3.83 -5.09
N LYS A 93 -15.62 3.16 -4.53
CA LYS A 93 -15.91 3.12 -3.10
C LYS A 93 -14.72 2.67 -2.24
N ASP A 94 -13.89 1.75 -2.74
CA ASP A 94 -12.78 1.21 -1.95
C ASP A 94 -11.66 2.25 -1.75
N TYR A 95 -11.60 3.28 -2.61
CA TYR A 95 -10.54 4.30 -2.59
C TYR A 95 -11.03 5.68 -2.17
N GLN A 96 -12.34 5.89 -2.08
CA GLN A 96 -12.93 7.16 -1.64
C GLN A 96 -12.42 7.57 -0.24
N PRO A 97 -12.33 6.68 0.77
CA PRO A 97 -11.82 7.05 2.09
C PRO A 97 -10.36 7.54 2.10
N TYR A 98 -9.57 7.20 1.09
CA TYR A 98 -8.18 7.66 0.98
C TYR A 98 -8.12 9.11 0.52
N HIS A 99 -8.99 9.50 -0.42
CA HIS A 99 -9.10 10.88 -0.87
C HIS A 99 -9.68 11.79 0.21
N ASP A 100 -10.58 11.26 1.03
CA ASP A 100 -11.23 12.00 2.12
C ASP A 100 -10.45 11.89 3.45
N SER A 101 -9.24 11.33 3.43
CA SER A 101 -8.45 11.11 4.64
C SER A 101 -7.68 12.36 5.07
N ASP A 102 -7.55 12.55 6.38
CA ASP A 102 -6.77 13.65 6.96
C ASP A 102 -5.31 13.61 6.49
N LEU A 103 -4.76 12.40 6.32
CA LEU A 103 -3.41 12.20 5.81
C LEU A 103 -3.23 12.64 4.35
N PHE A 104 -4.22 12.42 3.51
CA PHE A 104 -4.16 12.87 2.11
C PHE A 104 -4.33 14.38 2.01
N HIS A 105 -5.25 14.96 2.79
CA HIS A 105 -5.39 16.42 2.87
C HIS A 105 -4.12 17.10 3.40
N LEU A 106 -3.42 16.49 4.36
CA LEU A 106 -2.11 16.97 4.80
C LEU A 106 -1.10 16.98 3.65
N LEU A 107 -1.09 15.94 2.80
CA LEU A 107 -0.22 15.92 1.63
C LEU A 107 -0.59 17.03 0.63
N GLU A 108 -1.88 17.24 0.36
CA GLU A 108 -2.36 18.33 -0.51
C GLU A 108 -1.90 19.70 0.00
N GLN A 109 -1.98 19.95 1.31
CA GLN A 109 -1.48 21.18 1.93
C GLN A 109 0.04 21.34 1.72
N LEU A 110 0.82 20.28 1.93
CA LEU A 110 2.27 20.31 1.71
C LEU A 110 2.63 20.61 0.24
N VAL A 111 1.85 20.10 -0.71
CA VAL A 111 2.06 20.42 -2.14
C VAL A 111 1.71 21.87 -2.43
N ALA A 112 0.58 22.36 -1.91
CA ALA A 112 0.18 23.74 -2.08
C ALA A 112 1.24 24.71 -1.55
N GLU A 113 1.78 24.46 -0.36
CA GLU A 113 2.88 25.24 0.21
C GLU A 113 4.18 25.10 -0.59
N GLY A 114 4.51 23.89 -1.05
CA GLY A 114 5.70 23.61 -1.84
C GLY A 114 5.67 24.35 -3.19
N SER A 115 4.54 24.33 -3.88
CA SER A 115 4.35 24.93 -5.21
C SER A 115 4.55 26.45 -5.25
N GLN A 116 4.48 27.13 -4.10
CA GLN A 116 4.77 28.56 -3.98
C GLN A 116 6.28 28.86 -3.98
N ARG A 117 7.12 27.85 -3.78
CA ARG A 117 8.58 28.00 -3.72
C ARG A 117 9.18 27.91 -5.13
N GLU A 118 10.11 28.81 -5.41
CA GLU A 118 10.83 28.80 -6.68
C GLU A 118 11.60 27.48 -6.86
N GLY A 119 11.44 26.85 -8.02
CA GLY A 119 12.09 25.58 -8.34
C GLY A 119 11.42 24.32 -7.79
N TYR A 120 10.27 24.42 -7.10
CA TYR A 120 9.52 23.23 -6.68
C TYR A 120 8.89 22.53 -7.89
N LEU A 121 9.07 21.21 -7.98
CA LEU A 121 8.76 20.45 -9.20
C LEU A 121 7.38 19.80 -9.19
N PHE A 122 6.83 19.50 -8.01
CA PHE A 122 5.55 18.82 -7.84
C PHE A 122 4.43 19.84 -7.61
N ASP A 123 3.26 19.63 -8.21
CA ASP A 123 2.15 20.59 -8.15
C ASP A 123 0.79 19.97 -7.79
N TYR A 124 0.69 18.64 -7.70
CA TYR A 124 -0.46 18.00 -7.08
C TYR A 124 -0.12 16.71 -6.32
N ALA A 125 -0.96 16.39 -5.33
CA ALA A 125 -0.98 15.10 -4.64
C ALA A 125 -1.84 14.10 -5.41
N PHE A 126 -1.45 12.83 -5.39
CA PHE A 126 -2.10 11.77 -6.14
C PHE A 126 -2.23 10.48 -5.33
N VAL A 127 -3.39 9.84 -5.42
CA VAL A 127 -3.62 8.50 -4.84
C VAL A 127 -3.40 7.45 -5.94
N LYS A 128 -2.21 6.84 -5.96
CA LYS A 128 -1.94 5.67 -6.82
C LYS A 128 -2.56 4.44 -6.18
N LYS A 129 -3.66 3.99 -6.78
CA LYS A 129 -4.48 2.89 -6.31
C LYS A 129 -3.77 1.55 -6.52
N GLY A 130 -3.88 0.68 -5.54
CA GLY A 130 -3.35 -0.67 -5.56
C GLY A 130 -4.18 -1.65 -4.75
N MET A 131 -3.78 -2.91 -4.76
CA MET A 131 -4.45 -3.99 -4.05
C MET A 131 -3.40 -4.92 -3.44
N ALA A 132 -3.59 -5.32 -2.18
CA ALA A 132 -2.81 -6.40 -1.61
C ALA A 132 -3.44 -7.74 -2.01
N VAL A 133 -2.64 -8.63 -2.61
CA VAL A 133 -3.12 -9.93 -3.10
C VAL A 133 -2.25 -11.04 -2.52
N LEU A 134 -2.86 -12.00 -1.83
CA LEU A 134 -2.14 -13.14 -1.28
C LEU A 134 -1.60 -14.04 -2.39
N THR A 135 -0.32 -14.41 -2.28
CA THR A 135 0.26 -15.46 -3.12
C THR A 135 -0.22 -16.84 -2.67
N CYS A 136 0.06 -17.89 -3.44
CA CYS A 136 -0.17 -19.26 -2.98
C CYS A 136 0.54 -19.52 -1.64
N LYS A 137 1.78 -19.04 -1.50
CA LYS A 137 2.58 -19.17 -0.27
C LYS A 137 1.91 -18.46 0.91
N GLY A 138 1.40 -17.24 0.71
CA GLY A 138 0.63 -16.51 1.73
C GLY A 138 -0.62 -17.27 2.18
N LYS A 139 -1.39 -17.82 1.25
CA LYS A 139 -2.58 -18.63 1.57
C LYS A 139 -2.24 -19.87 2.38
N TYR A 140 -1.11 -20.53 2.10
CA TYR A 140 -0.64 -21.67 2.89
C TYR A 140 -0.15 -21.26 4.28
N ALA A 141 0.49 -20.10 4.42
CA ALA A 141 1.01 -19.62 5.70
C ALA A 141 -0.08 -19.30 6.75
N ILE A 142 -1.33 -19.16 6.31
CA ILE A 142 -2.49 -18.90 7.18
C ILE A 142 -3.04 -20.21 7.78
N ARG A 143 -2.88 -21.33 7.08
CA ARG A 143 -3.36 -22.66 7.50
C ARG A 143 -2.58 -23.17 8.71
#